data_AF-A0A528CGQ1-F1
#
_entry.id   AF-A0A528CGQ1-F1
#
_cell.length_a   1.000
_cell.length_b   1.000
_cell.length_c   1.000
_cell.angle_alpha   90.00
_cell.angle_beta   90.00
_cell.angle_gamma   90.00
#
_symmetry.space_group_name_H-M   'P 1'
#
loop_
_entity.id
_entity.type
_entity.pdbx_description
1 polymer ?
#
loop_
_entity_poly.entity_id
_entity_poly.type
_entity_poly.pdbx_seq_one_letter_code
_entity_poly.pdbx_strand_id
1 'polypeptide(L)' 'DVWEPEQDIYWGPEGKWLADERYSGERDLQNPLAAVQMGLIYVNPEGPNGNPDPIAAARDIRETFARMAMNDEET' A
#
# COMPACT_ATOMS: atom_id res chain seq x y z
N ASP A 1 -7.34 24.16 -6.60
CA ASP A 1 -8.20 23.80 -5.46
C ASP A 1 -9.45 23.11 -6.00
N VAL A 2 -10.04 22.22 -5.21
CA VAL A 2 -11.24 21.46 -5.59
C VAL A 2 -12.35 21.67 -4.57
N TRP A 3 -13.60 21.59 -4.99
CA TRP A 3 -14.77 21.87 -4.16
C TRP A 3 -15.42 20.60 -3.58
N GLU A 4 -15.03 19.44 -4.10
CA GLU A 4 -15.55 18.14 -3.69
C GLU A 4 -14.46 17.05 -3.88
N PRO A 5 -14.53 15.95 -3.13
CA PRO A 5 -13.59 14.85 -3.27
C PRO A 5 -13.83 14.03 -4.53
N GLU A 6 -12.75 13.56 -5.14
CA GLU A 6 -12.78 12.62 -6.26
C GLU A 6 -13.48 11.31 -5.83
N GLN A 7 -14.60 10.99 -6.49
CA GLN A 7 -15.44 9.82 -6.14
C GLN A 7 -15.08 8.56 -6.92
N ASP A 8 -14.28 8.70 -7.96
CA ASP A 8 -13.89 7.66 -8.91
C ASP A 8 -12.59 6.94 -8.53
N ILE A 9 -11.92 7.38 -7.46
CA ILE A 9 -10.71 6.73 -6.97
C ILE A 9 -11.06 5.48 -6.16
N TYR A 10 -10.63 4.33 -6.67
CA TYR A 10 -10.75 3.05 -5.99
C TYR A 10 -9.57 2.83 -5.02
N TRP A 11 -9.84 2.93 -3.71
CA TRP A 11 -8.84 2.80 -2.65
C TRP A 11 -8.60 1.38 -2.13
N GLY A 12 -9.38 0.41 -2.62
CA GLY A 12 -9.28 -1.00 -2.24
C GLY A 12 -10.61 -1.61 -1.84
N PRO A 13 -10.63 -2.93 -1.64
CA PRO A 13 -11.84 -3.70 -1.33
C PRO A 13 -12.28 -3.60 0.14
N GLU A 14 -11.43 -3.09 1.02
CA GLU A 14 -11.62 -3.24 2.45
C GLU A 14 -12.78 -2.40 3.01
N GLY A 15 -13.62 -3.04 3.83
CA GLY A 15 -14.68 -2.36 4.58
C GLY A 15 -14.22 -1.75 5.92
N LYS A 16 -12.94 -1.89 6.28
CA LYS A 16 -12.39 -1.43 7.57
C LYS A 16 -11.01 -0.77 7.39
N TRP A 17 -10.77 0.30 8.15
CA TRP A 17 -9.45 0.93 8.26
C TRP A 17 -8.38 -0.05 8.72
N LEU A 18 -7.20 0.03 8.11
CA LEU A 18 -6.03 -0.81 8.37
C LEU A 18 -6.23 -2.30 8.08
N ALA A 19 -7.35 -2.69 7.47
CA ALA A 19 -7.49 -4.05 6.96
C ALA A 19 -6.63 -4.24 5.69
N ASP A 20 -6.35 -5.50 5.40
CA ASP A 20 -5.63 -5.97 4.22
C ASP A 20 -6.46 -7.10 3.59
N GLU A 21 -7.09 -6.82 2.45
CA GLU A 21 -7.76 -7.81 1.60
C GLU A 21 -7.30 -7.66 0.14
N ARG A 22 -6.09 -7.14 -0.06
CA ARG A 22 -5.59 -6.64 -1.36
C ARG A 22 -4.42 -7.42 -1.93
N TYR A 23 -3.95 -8.46 -1.25
CA TYR A 23 -2.90 -9.33 -1.74
C TYR A 23 -3.44 -10.67 -2.24
N SER A 24 -2.76 -11.22 -3.25
CA SER A 24 -2.96 -12.59 -3.72
C SER A 24 -1.62 -13.27 -3.98
N GLY A 25 -1.65 -14.59 -4.22
CA GLY A 25 -0.42 -15.35 -4.47
C GLY A 25 0.52 -15.32 -3.25
N GLU A 26 1.82 -15.07 -3.49
CA GLU A 26 2.79 -14.92 -2.41
C GLU A 26 2.72 -13.53 -1.75
N ARG A 27 2.71 -12.46 -2.56
CA ARG A 27 2.58 -11.06 -2.11
C ARG A 27 2.27 -10.10 -3.26
N ASP A 28 1.41 -10.52 -4.17
CA ASP A 28 1.04 -9.70 -5.33
C ASP A 28 -0.05 -8.71 -4.94
N LEU A 29 0.33 -7.43 -4.81
CA LEU A 29 -0.60 -6.34 -4.49
C LEU A 29 -1.55 -6.09 -5.67
N GLN A 30 -2.85 -6.04 -5.40
CA GLN A 30 -3.89 -5.85 -6.41
C GLN A 30 -3.69 -4.53 -7.17
N ASN A 31 -3.73 -4.57 -8.49
CA ASN A 31 -3.80 -3.35 -9.31
C ASN A 31 -5.19 -2.71 -9.20
N PRO A 32 -5.31 -1.37 -9.09
CA PRO A 32 -4.27 -0.35 -9.26
C PRO A 32 -3.65 0.17 -7.95
N LEU A 33 -3.74 -0.58 -6.84
CA LEU A 33 -3.38 -0.09 -5.50
C LEU A 33 -1.87 0.05 -5.34
N ALA A 34 -1.46 1.03 -4.53
CA ALA A 34 -0.06 1.33 -4.22
C ALA A 34 0.23 1.46 -2.70
N ALA A 35 -0.70 0.99 -1.85
CA ALA A 35 -0.54 0.96 -0.40
C ALA A 35 -0.85 -0.45 0.13
N VAL A 36 -0.19 -0.86 1.21
CA VAL A 36 -0.30 -2.22 1.78
C VAL A 36 -1.57 -2.45 2.61
N GLN A 37 -2.21 -1.39 3.09
CA GLN A 37 -3.43 -1.45 3.91
C GLN A 37 -4.35 -0.26 3.62
N MET A 38 -5.64 -0.43 3.91
CA MET A 38 -6.62 0.64 3.74
C MET A 38 -6.31 1.84 4.64
N GLY A 39 -6.16 3.01 4.02
CA GLY A 39 -5.89 4.28 4.70
C GLY A 39 -4.42 4.60 4.98
N LEU A 40 -3.50 3.73 4.57
CA LEU A 40 -2.07 4.06 4.58
C LEU A 40 -1.64 4.67 3.25
N ILE A 41 -0.56 5.47 3.29
CA ILE A 41 0.01 6.07 2.08
C ILE A 41 0.86 5.04 1.32
N TYR A 42 1.75 4.32 2.01
CA TYR A 42 2.60 3.29 1.41
C TYR A 42 2.54 1.99 2.24
N VAL A 43 3.30 1.96 3.34
CA VAL A 43 3.50 0.76 4.17
C VAL A 43 3.07 1.00 5.61
N ASN A 44 2.90 -0.09 6.36
CA ASN A 44 2.72 -0.04 7.80
C ASN A 44 4.08 0.24 8.49
N PRO A 45 4.19 1.28 9.32
CA PRO A 45 5.45 1.63 9.99
C PRO A 45 5.94 0.58 11.00
N GLU A 46 5.06 -0.30 11.47
CA GLU A 46 5.39 -1.42 12.36
C GLU A 46 5.81 -2.69 11.60
N GLY A 47 5.85 -2.62 10.27
CA GLY A 47 6.13 -3.74 9.38
C GLY A 47 4.86 -4.47 8.92
N PRO A 48 4.99 -5.46 8.02
CA PRO A 48 3.86 -6.11 7.36
C PRO A 48 2.86 -6.68 8.38
N ASN A 49 1.59 -6.23 8.32
CA ASN A 49 0.53 -6.64 9.25
C ASN A 49 0.87 -6.41 10.74
N GLY A 50 1.71 -5.41 11.04
CA GLY A 50 2.17 -5.11 12.40
C GLY A 50 3.28 -6.03 12.91
N ASN A 51 3.87 -6.85 12.04
CA ASN A 51 5.03 -7.67 12.37
C ASN A 51 6.33 -6.91 12.05
N PRO A 52 7.18 -6.61 13.05
CA PRO A 52 8.40 -5.80 12.87
C PRO A 52 9.55 -6.59 12.23
N ASP A 53 9.33 -7.10 11.01
CA ASP A 53 10.34 -7.74 10.16
C ASP A 53 10.88 -6.73 9.13
N PRO A 54 12.13 -6.25 9.28
CA PRO A 54 12.71 -5.27 8.36
C PRO A 54 12.88 -5.78 6.93
N ILE A 55 13.13 -7.08 6.74
CA ILE A 55 13.35 -7.66 5.42
C ILE A 55 12.02 -7.80 4.68
N ALA A 56 10.97 -8.22 5.40
CA ALA A 56 9.63 -8.25 4.84
C ALA A 56 9.11 -6.83 4.55
N ALA A 57 9.37 -5.86 5.45
CA ALA A 57 9.03 -4.46 5.24
C ALA A 57 9.72 -3.85 4.01
N ALA A 58 11.00 -4.17 3.77
CA ALA A 58 11.73 -3.68 2.60
C ALA A 58 11.11 -4.13 1.26
N ARG A 59 10.46 -5.30 1.21
CA ARG A 59 9.72 -5.75 0.02
C ARG A 59 8.51 -4.87 -0.25
N ASP A 60 7.75 -4.56 0.80
CA ASP A 60 6.57 -3.69 0.72
C ASP A 60 6.93 -2.26 0.35
N ILE A 61 8.02 -1.74 0.93
CA ILE A 61 8.52 -0.39 0.64
C ILE A 61 8.85 -0.29 -0.86
N ARG A 62 9.67 -1.21 -1.38
CA ARG A 62 10.05 -1.20 -2.79
C ARG A 62 8.84 -1.25 -3.73
N GLU A 63 7.90 -2.17 -3.47
CA GLU A 63 6.73 -2.35 -4.34
C GLU A 63 5.81 -1.12 -4.34
N THR A 64 5.51 -0.59 -3.16
CA THR A 64 4.60 0.56 -3.03
C THR A 64 5.20 1.83 -3.63
N PHE A 65 6.49 2.07 -3.43
CA PHE A 65 7.21 3.20 -4.03
C PHE A 65 7.35 3.06 -5.55
N ALA A 66 7.64 1.84 -6.06
CA ALA A 66 7.70 1.59 -7.50
C ALA A 66 6.36 1.91 -8.20
N ARG A 67 5.22 1.60 -7.55
CA ARG A 67 3.89 1.96 -8.05
C ARG A 67 3.57 3.45 -7.94
N MET A 68 4.33 4.18 -7.15
CA MET A 68 4.26 5.65 -7.05
C MET A 68 5.39 6.34 -7.84
N ALA A 69 5.93 5.65 -8.85
CA ALA A 69 6.93 6.15 -9.78
C ALA A 69 8.29 6.53 -9.15
N MET A 70 8.64 5.91 -8.02
CA MET A 70 9.95 6.07 -7.38
C MET A 70 10.81 4.82 -7.60
N ASN A 71 12.10 5.02 -7.86
CA ASN A 71 13.07 3.93 -7.96
C ASN A 71 13.79 3.66 -6.62
N ASP A 72 14.65 2.62 -6.55
CA ASP A 72 15.36 2.23 -5.32
C ASP A 72 16.28 3.33 -4.72
N GLU A 73 16.77 4.30 -5.50
CA GLU A 73 17.60 5.41 -5.01
C GLU A 73 16.74 6.56 -4.44
N GLU A 74 15.54 6.74 -4.98
CA GLU A 74 14.59 7.77 -4.52
C GLU A 74 13.78 7.32 -3.30
N THR A 75 13.74 6.01 -3.04
CA THR A 75 12.95 5.33 -2.01
C THR A 75 13.71 5.19 -0.69
#